data_AF-A0A956BWF1-F1
#
_entry.id   AF-A0A956BWF1-F1
#
_cell.length_a   1.000
_cell.length_b   1.000
_cell.length_c   1.000
_cell.angle_alpha   90.00
_cell.angle_beta   90.00
_cell.angle_gamma   90.00
#
_symmetry.space_group_name_H-M   'P 1'
#
loop_
_entity.id
_entity.type
_entity.pdbx_description
1 polymer ?
#
loop_
_entity_poly.entity_id
_entity_poly.type
_entity_poly.pdbx_seq_one_letter_code
_entity_poly.pdbx_strand_id
1 'polypeptide(L)'
;MSKRLYQLIAVLTLPLPVVGAYVLGRPFAAALSSLWSNLAGLLGLLGYVLALLLTVLLWAVALLPLRARAGFTPLSRELEQVRAVGLTQAVAQEQAKQAARAASEDPAERARYHGPMALVAALFALAGAALTWALWEDGYVFALPLGAALVSPVLAVYHGARWALARAASR
;
A
#
# COMPACT_ATOMS: atom_id res chain seq x y z
N MET A 1 10.27 -21.34 2.22
CA MET A 1 8.99 -20.61 2.43
C MET A 1 8.26 -20.53 1.08
N SER A 2 6.93 -20.68 1.01
CA SER A 2 6.24 -20.59 -0.29
C SER A 2 6.00 -19.13 -0.72
N LYS A 3 5.92 -18.88 -2.03
CA LYS A 3 5.61 -17.55 -2.59
C LYS A 3 4.26 -16.99 -2.07
N ARG A 4 3.27 -17.87 -1.87
CA ARG A 4 1.96 -17.49 -1.31
C ARG A 4 2.05 -17.05 0.14
N LEU A 5 2.88 -17.73 0.95
CA LEU A 5 3.07 -17.37 2.35
C LEU A 5 3.78 -16.00 2.48
N TYR A 6 4.76 -15.72 1.62
CA TYR A 6 5.37 -14.38 1.53
C TYR A 6 4.31 -13.31 1.21
N GLN A 7 3.48 -13.53 0.19
CA GLN A 7 2.43 -12.59 -0.21
C GLN A 7 1.44 -12.33 0.93
N LEU A 8 1.02 -13.37 1.65
CA LEU A 8 0.15 -13.22 2.81
C LEU A 8 0.81 -12.40 3.92
N ILE A 9 2.06 -12.69 4.27
CA ILE A 9 2.80 -11.93 5.30
C ILE A 9 2.93 -10.47 4.89
N ALA A 10 3.32 -10.19 3.65
CA ALA A 10 3.46 -8.83 3.14
C ALA A 10 2.12 -8.08 3.20
N VAL A 11 1.02 -8.71 2.77
CA VAL A 11 -0.30 -8.05 2.80
C VAL A 11 -0.79 -7.84 4.24
N LEU A 12 -0.66 -8.84 5.11
CA LEU A 12 -1.12 -8.73 6.50
C LEU A 12 -0.31 -7.74 7.34
N THR A 13 0.94 -7.49 6.97
CA THR A 13 1.82 -6.53 7.66
C THR A 13 1.80 -5.13 7.04
N LEU A 14 1.06 -4.93 5.94
CA LEU A 14 0.90 -3.64 5.26
C LEU A 14 0.34 -2.52 6.16
N PRO A 15 -0.51 -2.80 7.18
CA PRO A 15 -0.88 -1.78 8.16
C PRO A 15 0.24 -1.34 9.11
N LEU A 16 1.32 -2.13 9.29
CA LEU A 16 2.38 -1.83 10.26
C LEU A 16 3.10 -0.51 9.97
N PRO A 17 3.48 -0.18 8.71
CA PRO A 17 3.99 1.15 8.40
C PRO A 17 3.06 2.29 8.80
N VAL A 18 1.75 2.11 8.67
CA VAL A 18 0.78 3.17 8.98
C VAL A 18 0.64 3.34 10.49
N VAL A 19 0.57 2.24 11.24
CA VAL A 19 0.61 2.26 12.71
C VAL A 19 1.93 2.86 13.20
N GLY A 20 3.04 2.47 12.60
CA GLY A 20 4.36 3.03 12.91
C GLY A 20 4.45 4.52 12.62
N ALA A 21 3.91 4.98 11.50
CA ALA A 21 3.84 6.39 11.14
C ALA A 21 2.99 7.19 12.12
N TYR A 22 1.92 6.61 12.67
CA TYR A 22 1.11 7.26 13.70
C TYR A 22 1.87 7.37 15.03
N VAL A 23 2.43 6.25 15.50
CA VAL A 23 3.14 6.18 16.79
C VAL A 23 4.40 7.04 16.78
N LEU A 24 5.16 7.03 15.69
CA LEU A 24 6.41 7.78 15.56
C LEU A 24 6.20 9.19 14.99
N GLY A 25 5.08 9.43 14.30
CA GLY A 25 4.78 10.71 13.65
C GLY A 25 4.52 11.83 14.65
N ARG A 26 3.80 11.56 15.75
CA ARG A 26 3.57 12.55 16.82
C ARG A 26 4.86 13.15 17.39
N PRO A 27 5.85 12.37 17.88
CA PRO A 27 7.08 12.95 18.41
C PRO A 27 7.93 13.63 17.33
N PHE A 28 7.93 13.12 16.09
CA PHE A 28 8.62 13.77 14.97
C PHE A 28 7.99 15.11 14.59
N ALA A 29 6.66 15.15 14.49
CA ALA A 29 5.89 16.35 14.20
C ALA A 29 6.06 17.40 15.30
N ALA A 30 6.04 16.98 16.57
CA ALA A 30 6.31 17.86 17.71
C ALA A 30 7.71 18.50 17.63
N ALA A 31 8.75 17.68 17.40
CA ALA A 31 10.14 18.15 17.27
C ALA A 31 10.34 19.12 16.09
N LEU A 32 9.65 18.89 14.98
CA LEU A 32 9.71 19.77 13.80
C LEU A 32 8.89 21.05 13.98
N SER A 33 7.74 20.96 14.65
CA SER A 33 6.85 22.12 14.89
C SER A 33 7.44 23.15 15.87
N SER A 34 8.37 22.74 16.75
CA SER A 34 9.09 23.67 17.63
C SER A 34 10.07 24.60 16.89
N LEU A 35 10.30 24.37 15.60
CA LEU A 35 11.29 25.08 14.78
C LEU A 35 10.69 26.18 13.87
N TRP A 36 9.59 26.86 14.26
CA TRP A 36 9.15 28.23 13.86
C TRP A 36 7.61 28.37 13.77
N SER A 37 7.06 29.51 14.21
CA SER A 37 5.63 29.66 14.55
C SER A 37 4.64 29.70 13.38
N ASN A 38 5.06 30.12 12.19
CA ASN A 38 4.13 30.26 11.04
C ASN A 38 4.13 29.02 10.12
N LEU A 39 5.12 28.13 10.26
CA LEU A 39 5.29 26.91 9.46
C LEU A 39 5.04 25.62 10.26
N ALA A 40 4.76 25.73 11.57
CA ALA A 40 4.58 24.61 12.48
C ALA A 40 3.59 23.54 11.95
N GLY A 41 2.52 23.97 11.27
CA GLY A 41 1.56 23.06 10.64
C GLY A 41 2.15 22.24 9.49
N LEU A 42 2.87 22.90 8.57
CA LEU A 42 3.54 22.25 7.44
C LEU A 42 4.70 21.35 7.89
N LEU A 43 5.45 21.79 8.90
CA LEU A 43 6.55 21.03 9.49
C LEU A 43 6.06 19.79 10.25
N GLY A 44 4.92 19.89 10.92
CA GLY A 44 4.25 18.74 11.55
C GLY A 44 3.79 17.70 10.51
N LEU A 45 3.16 18.15 9.43
CA LEU A 45 2.79 17.27 8.30
C LEU A 45 4.02 16.60 7.69
N LEU A 46 5.12 17.35 7.49
CA LEU A 46 6.37 16.79 7.00
C LEU A 46 6.92 15.71 7.96
N GLY A 47 6.83 15.92 9.26
CA GLY A 47 7.19 14.93 10.27
C GLY A 47 6.41 13.61 10.13
N TYR A 48 5.10 13.69 9.94
CA TYR A 48 4.26 12.51 9.68
C TYR A 48 4.63 11.80 8.37
N VAL A 49 4.88 12.56 7.29
CA VAL A 49 5.30 11.99 6.00
C VAL A 49 6.67 11.30 6.12
N LEU A 50 7.63 11.91 6.81
CA LEU A 50 8.95 11.32 7.04
C LEU A 50 8.86 10.05 7.89
N ALA A 51 8.05 10.06 8.95
CA ALA A 51 7.80 8.87 9.77
C ALA A 51 7.17 7.74 8.94
N LEU A 52 6.22 8.06 8.06
CA LEU A 52 5.62 7.09 7.13
C LEU A 52 6.66 6.52 6.15
N LEU A 53 7.46 7.37 5.52
CA LEU A 53 8.51 6.92 4.60
C LEU A 53 9.53 6.02 5.30
N LEU A 54 9.96 6.40 6.51
CA LEU A 54 10.92 5.62 7.29
C LEU A 54 10.35 4.25 7.68
N THR A 55 9.11 4.21 8.16
CA THR A 55 8.46 2.95 8.56
C THR A 55 8.14 2.05 7.38
N VAL A 56 7.74 2.60 6.24
CA VAL A 56 7.62 1.86 4.97
C VAL A 56 8.97 1.29 4.55
N LEU A 57 10.04 2.06 4.65
CA LEU A 57 11.39 1.61 4.29
C LEU A 57 11.86 0.48 5.20
N LEU A 58 11.74 0.64 6.52
CA LEU A 58 12.10 -0.40 7.49
C LEU A 58 11.30 -1.68 7.28
N TRP A 59 10.00 -1.55 7.03
CA TRP A 59 9.14 -2.68 6.70
C TRP A 59 9.57 -3.37 5.40
N ALA A 60 9.86 -2.62 4.34
CA ALA A 60 10.33 -3.17 3.07
C ALA A 60 11.66 -3.91 3.23
N VAL A 61 12.60 -3.36 4.00
CA VAL A 61 13.88 -4.00 4.33
C VAL A 61 13.67 -5.27 5.14
N ALA A 62 12.76 -5.26 6.12
CA ALA A 62 12.42 -6.44 6.92
C ALA A 62 11.80 -7.57 6.07
N LEU A 63 11.14 -7.24 4.95
CA LEU A 63 10.61 -8.22 4.00
C LEU A 63 11.68 -8.82 3.06
N LEU A 64 12.83 -8.19 2.87
CA LEU A 64 13.90 -8.70 1.98
C LEU A 64 14.40 -10.12 2.34
N PRO A 65 14.73 -10.46 3.60
CA PRO A 65 15.16 -11.83 3.94
C PRO A 65 14.04 -12.84 3.71
N LEU A 66 12.78 -12.45 3.93
CA LEU A 66 11.61 -13.29 3.66
C LEU A 66 11.43 -13.51 2.15
N ARG A 67 11.63 -12.47 1.34
CA ARG A 67 11.59 -12.52 -0.12
C ARG A 67 12.65 -13.47 -0.68
N ALA A 68 13.88 -13.41 -0.15
CA ALA A 68 14.96 -14.31 -0.51
C ALA A 68 14.63 -15.78 -0.19
N ARG A 69 14.10 -16.05 1.02
CA ARG A 69 13.67 -17.40 1.47
C ARG A 69 12.48 -17.96 0.69
N ALA A 70 11.74 -17.12 -0.03
CA ALA A 70 10.63 -17.52 -0.90
C ALA A 70 11.05 -17.76 -2.36
N GLY A 71 12.34 -17.60 -2.69
CA GLY A 71 12.88 -17.87 -4.03
C GLY A 71 12.40 -16.87 -5.08
N PHE A 72 12.12 -15.63 -4.69
CA PHE A 72 11.91 -14.54 -5.64
C PHE A 72 13.23 -14.09 -6.27
N THR A 73 13.16 -13.59 -7.50
CA THR A 73 14.31 -13.03 -8.22
C THR A 73 14.94 -11.89 -7.40
N PRO A 74 16.28 -11.79 -7.29
CA PRO A 74 16.91 -10.67 -6.59
C PRO A 74 16.43 -9.32 -7.11
N LEU A 75 16.20 -8.38 -6.19
CA LEU A 75 15.69 -7.05 -6.52
C LEU A 75 16.65 -6.28 -7.46
N SER A 76 17.95 -6.54 -7.35
CA SER A 76 18.97 -6.01 -8.28
C SER A 76 18.71 -6.41 -9.72
N ARG A 77 18.38 -7.67 -9.98
CA ARG A 77 18.08 -8.16 -11.34
C ARG A 77 16.77 -7.60 -11.88
N GLU A 78 15.76 -7.44 -11.03
CA GLU A 78 14.50 -6.79 -11.41
C GLU A 78 14.74 -5.31 -11.76
N LEU A 79 15.56 -4.60 -10.98
CA LEU A 79 15.92 -3.21 -11.27
C LEU A 79 16.76 -3.08 -12.54
N GLU A 80 17.67 -4.01 -12.81
CA GLU A 80 18.43 -4.06 -14.06
C GLU A 80 17.50 -4.28 -15.27
N GLN A 81 16.52 -5.18 -15.16
CA GLN A 81 15.52 -5.40 -16.20
C GLN A 81 14.67 -4.15 -16.44
N VAL A 82 14.20 -3.50 -15.37
CA VAL A 82 13.46 -2.23 -15.47
C VAL A 82 14.33 -1.13 -16.07
N ARG A 83 15.62 -1.06 -15.72
CA ARG A 83 16.56 -0.09 -16.27
C ARG A 83 16.83 -0.34 -17.76
N ALA A 84 16.93 -1.60 -18.17
CA ALA A 84 17.16 -1.99 -19.56
C ALA A 84 15.96 -1.68 -20.47
N VAL A 85 14.74 -1.86 -19.96
CA VAL A 85 13.48 -1.63 -20.70
C VAL A 85 12.97 -0.19 -20.52
N GLY A 86 13.38 0.50 -19.46
CA GLY A 86 12.88 1.82 -19.09
C GLY A 86 11.63 1.73 -18.20
N LEU A 87 11.54 2.60 -17.20
CA LEU A 87 10.48 2.60 -16.19
C LEU A 87 9.08 2.69 -16.81
N THR A 88 8.89 3.59 -17.78
CA THR A 88 7.59 3.82 -18.42
C THR A 88 7.10 2.57 -19.15
N GLN A 89 8.01 1.86 -19.83
CA GLN A 89 7.67 0.67 -20.59
C GLN A 89 7.46 -0.55 -19.67
N ALA A 90 8.24 -0.66 -18.59
CA ALA A 90 8.00 -1.66 -17.55
C ALA A 90 6.63 -1.47 -16.87
N VAL A 91 6.25 -0.23 -16.57
CA VAL A 91 4.92 0.10 -16.02
C VAL A 91 3.82 -0.24 -17.01
N ALA A 92 3.97 0.13 -18.28
CA ALA A 92 2.98 -0.18 -19.33
C ALA A 92 2.79 -1.70 -19.51
N GLN A 93 3.87 -2.48 -19.48
CA GLN A 93 3.79 -3.95 -19.55
C GLN A 93 3.05 -4.54 -18.35
N GLU A 94 3.29 -4.03 -17.15
CA GLU A 94 2.62 -4.55 -15.95
C GLU A 94 1.14 -4.15 -15.93
N GLN A 95 0.81 -2.93 -16.36
CA GLN A 95 -0.58 -2.49 -16.55
C GLN A 95 -1.31 -3.37 -17.58
N ALA A 96 -0.67 -3.69 -18.71
CA ALA A 96 -1.25 -4.58 -19.71
C ALA A 96 -1.50 -5.99 -19.17
N LYS A 97 -0.57 -6.55 -18.38
CA LYS A 97 -0.76 -7.85 -17.72
C LYS A 97 -1.90 -7.83 -16.72
N GLN A 98 -2.03 -6.76 -15.94
CA GLN A 98 -3.11 -6.62 -14.96
C GLN A 98 -4.47 -6.46 -15.65
N ALA A 99 -4.53 -5.65 -16.71
CA ALA A 99 -5.74 -5.49 -17.52
C ALA A 99 -6.17 -6.81 -18.17
N ALA A 100 -5.23 -7.59 -18.71
CA ALA A 100 -5.50 -8.91 -19.28
C ALA A 100 -6.08 -9.89 -18.25
N ARG A 101 -5.56 -9.89 -17.01
CA ARG A 101 -6.10 -10.73 -15.93
C ARG A 101 -7.47 -10.28 -15.44
N ALA A 102 -7.72 -8.97 -15.42
CA ALA A 102 -9.02 -8.42 -15.08
C ALA A 102 -10.08 -8.76 -16.15
N ALA A 103 -9.67 -8.79 -17.42
CA ALA A 103 -10.51 -9.09 -18.57
C ALA A 103 -10.57 -10.59 -18.93
N SER A 104 -9.86 -11.47 -18.22
CA SER A 104 -9.82 -12.90 -18.50
C SER A 104 -11.22 -13.52 -18.43
N GLU A 105 -11.56 -14.37 -19.40
CA GLU A 105 -12.84 -15.09 -19.41
C GLU A 105 -12.88 -16.14 -18.29
N ASP A 106 -11.73 -16.69 -17.91
CA ASP A 106 -11.60 -17.67 -16.82
C ASP A 106 -12.00 -17.04 -15.46
N PRO A 107 -13.08 -17.53 -14.83
CA PRO A 107 -13.49 -17.06 -13.51
C PRO A 107 -12.41 -17.26 -12.43
N ALA A 108 -11.58 -18.31 -12.53
CA ALA A 108 -10.53 -18.57 -11.56
C ALA A 108 -9.40 -17.52 -11.63
N GLU A 109 -9.04 -17.07 -12.83
CA GLU A 109 -8.06 -15.99 -13.03
C GLU A 109 -8.60 -14.64 -12.54
N ARG A 110 -9.85 -14.31 -12.86
CA ARG A 110 -10.51 -13.09 -12.36
C ARG A 110 -10.58 -13.07 -10.83
N ALA A 111 -10.92 -14.19 -10.20
CA ALA A 111 -10.92 -14.28 -8.74
C ALA A 111 -9.52 -14.08 -8.14
N ARG A 112 -8.46 -14.60 -8.78
CA ARG A 112 -7.07 -14.40 -8.34
C ARG A 112 -6.60 -12.96 -8.50
N TYR A 113 -7.17 -12.20 -9.43
CA TYR A 113 -6.90 -10.77 -9.59
C TYR A 113 -7.68 -9.92 -8.57
N HIS A 114 -9.01 -10.08 -8.52
CA HIS A 114 -9.87 -9.23 -7.70
C HIS A 114 -9.74 -9.46 -6.19
N GLY A 115 -9.44 -10.69 -5.75
CA GLY A 115 -9.33 -11.00 -4.31
C GLY A 115 -8.22 -10.21 -3.59
N PRO A 116 -6.95 -10.26 -4.05
CA PRO A 116 -5.87 -9.47 -3.47
C PRO A 116 -6.10 -7.96 -3.58
N MET A 117 -6.69 -7.48 -4.69
CA MET A 117 -7.00 -6.04 -4.86
C MET A 117 -8.05 -5.56 -3.85
N ALA A 118 -9.08 -6.36 -3.59
CA ALA A 118 -10.08 -6.05 -2.56
C ALA A 118 -9.45 -5.95 -1.17
N LEU A 119 -8.56 -6.89 -0.84
CA LEU A 119 -7.85 -6.92 0.44
C LEU A 119 -6.92 -5.72 0.59
N VAL A 120 -6.11 -5.42 -0.43
CA VAL A 120 -5.21 -4.24 -0.43
C VAL A 120 -6.03 -2.95 -0.29
N ALA A 121 -7.10 -2.79 -1.07
CA ALA A 121 -7.98 -1.62 -0.98
C ALA A 121 -8.63 -1.50 0.41
N ALA A 122 -9.08 -2.60 1.02
CA ALA A 122 -9.64 -2.59 2.38
C ALA A 122 -8.60 -2.18 3.42
N LEU A 123 -7.36 -2.66 3.31
CA LEU A 123 -6.27 -2.28 4.21
C LEU A 123 -5.89 -0.81 4.05
N PHE A 124 -5.84 -0.30 2.82
CA PHE A 124 -5.61 1.12 2.55
C PHE A 124 -6.76 1.99 3.08
N ALA A 125 -8.01 1.53 3.00
CA ALA A 125 -9.15 2.23 3.58
C ALA A 125 -9.03 2.35 5.11
N LEU A 126 -8.70 1.24 5.79
CA LEU A 126 -8.50 1.22 7.24
C LEU A 126 -7.32 2.11 7.67
N ALA A 127 -6.22 2.03 6.94
CA ALA A 127 -5.06 2.88 7.14
C ALA A 127 -5.38 4.37 6.92
N GLY A 128 -6.05 4.70 5.82
CA GLY A 128 -6.46 6.05 5.47
C GLY A 128 -7.43 6.63 6.50
N ALA A 129 -8.40 5.85 6.96
CA ALA A 129 -9.34 6.25 8.01
C ALA A 129 -8.63 6.49 9.35
N ALA A 130 -7.72 5.59 9.76
CA ALA A 130 -6.94 5.76 11.00
C ALA A 130 -6.05 7.01 10.95
N LEU A 131 -5.37 7.24 9.81
CA LEU A 131 -4.54 8.43 9.61
C LEU A 131 -5.37 9.72 9.52
N THR A 132 -6.56 9.66 8.90
CA THR A 132 -7.50 10.79 8.85
C THR A 132 -7.97 11.16 10.25
N TRP A 133 -8.34 10.16 11.06
CA TRP A 133 -8.75 10.36 12.45
C TRP A 133 -7.63 10.95 13.31
N ALA A 134 -6.41 10.42 13.18
CA ALA A 134 -5.22 10.92 13.85
C ALA A 134 -4.93 12.40 13.53
N LEU A 135 -4.93 12.74 12.24
CA LEU A 135 -4.70 14.10 11.78
C LEU A 135 -5.84 15.04 12.16
N TRP A 136 -7.06 14.51 12.34
CA TRP A 136 -8.21 15.26 12.84
C TRP A 136 -8.04 15.66 14.29
N GLU A 137 -7.69 14.71 15.15
CA GLU A 137 -7.42 14.99 16.56
C GLU A 137 -6.30 16.03 16.74
N ASP A 138 -5.31 16.04 15.84
CA ASP A 138 -4.17 16.97 15.89
C ASP A 138 -4.41 18.29 15.12
N GLY A 139 -5.61 18.53 14.56
CA GLY A 139 -6.02 19.81 13.98
C GLY A 139 -5.54 20.12 12.54
N TYR A 140 -5.12 19.11 11.77
CA TYR A 140 -4.62 19.27 10.40
C TYR A 140 -5.73 19.11 9.33
N VAL A 141 -5.62 19.85 8.21
CA VAL A 141 -6.63 19.83 7.11
C VAL A 141 -6.44 18.67 6.11
N PHE A 142 -7.56 18.14 5.62
CA PHE A 142 -7.81 16.71 5.34
C PHE A 142 -7.70 16.18 3.91
N ALA A 143 -7.30 16.97 2.91
CA ALA A 143 -7.62 16.60 1.52
C ALA A 143 -7.08 15.22 1.06
N LEU A 144 -5.87 14.85 1.44
CA LEU A 144 -5.20 13.61 1.00
C LEU A 144 -5.63 12.33 1.74
N PRO A 145 -5.60 12.26 3.09
CA PRO A 145 -6.00 11.06 3.82
C PRO A 145 -7.52 10.81 3.73
N LEU A 146 -8.34 11.87 3.60
CA LEU A 146 -9.78 11.75 3.33
C LEU A 146 -10.04 11.14 1.95
N GLY A 147 -9.24 11.51 0.94
CA GLY A 147 -9.31 10.89 -0.40
C GLY A 147 -9.04 9.38 -0.35
N ALA A 148 -8.02 8.95 0.40
CA ALA A 148 -7.76 7.53 0.62
C ALA A 148 -8.89 6.85 1.41
N ALA A 149 -9.41 7.50 2.46
CA ALA A 149 -10.52 6.99 3.26
C ALA A 149 -11.84 6.87 2.46
N LEU A 150 -12.03 7.64 1.38
CA LEU A 150 -13.24 7.62 0.56
C LEU A 150 -13.12 6.72 -0.68
N VAL A 151 -11.96 6.71 -1.35
CA VAL A 151 -11.76 5.94 -2.59
C VAL A 151 -11.47 4.47 -2.31
N SER A 152 -10.68 4.17 -1.26
CA SER A 152 -10.28 2.81 -0.94
C SER A 152 -11.43 1.88 -0.52
N PRO A 153 -12.46 2.31 0.25
CA PRO A 153 -13.63 1.47 0.51
C PRO A 153 -14.42 1.15 -0.76
N VAL A 154 -14.58 2.12 -1.67
CA VAL A 154 -15.29 1.91 -2.94
C VAL A 154 -14.56 0.87 -3.79
N LEU A 155 -13.23 0.97 -3.87
CA LEU A 155 -12.39 -0.03 -4.54
C LEU A 155 -12.47 -1.41 -3.85
N ALA A 156 -12.46 -1.45 -2.51
CA ALA A 156 -12.57 -2.69 -1.76
C ALA A 156 -13.90 -3.40 -2.04
N VAL A 157 -15.00 -2.67 -2.03
CA VAL A 157 -16.34 -3.20 -2.34
C VAL A 157 -16.42 -3.65 -3.80
N TYR A 158 -15.93 -2.84 -4.76
CA TYR A 158 -15.93 -3.19 -6.17
C TYR A 158 -15.16 -4.49 -6.43
N HIS A 159 -13.91 -4.57 -5.97
CA HIS A 159 -13.08 -5.77 -6.16
C HIS A 159 -13.63 -6.95 -5.34
N GLY A 160 -14.18 -6.72 -4.15
CA GLY A 160 -14.81 -7.77 -3.33
C GLY A 160 -16.02 -8.40 -4.00
N ALA A 161 -16.90 -7.58 -4.58
CA ALA A 161 -18.07 -8.05 -5.33
C ALA A 161 -17.65 -8.83 -6.59
N ARG A 162 -16.69 -8.32 -7.37
CA ARG A 162 -16.14 -9.01 -8.54
C ARG A 162 -15.49 -10.34 -8.19
N TRP A 163 -14.78 -10.40 -7.06
CA TRP A 163 -14.19 -11.63 -6.55
C TRP A 163 -15.25 -12.67 -6.18
N ALA A 164 -16.29 -12.26 -5.45
CA ALA A 164 -17.39 -13.14 -5.04
C ALA A 164 -18.13 -13.73 -6.25
N LEU A 165 -18.43 -12.90 -7.26
CA LEU A 165 -19.05 -13.32 -8.51
C LEU A 165 -18.18 -14.32 -9.28
N ALA A 166 -16.87 -14.05 -9.40
CA ALA A 166 -15.94 -14.94 -10.09
C ALA A 166 -15.78 -16.30 -9.37
N ARG A 167 -15.82 -16.31 -8.04
CA ARG A 167 -15.82 -17.53 -7.22
C ARG A 167 -17.11 -18.34 -7.33
N ALA A 168 -18.26 -17.67 -7.48
CA ALA A 168 -19.54 -18.33 -7.69
C ALA A 168 -19.62 -19.01 -9.06
N ALA A 169 -19.04 -18.39 -10.09
CA ALA A 169 -18.99 -18.92 -11.45
C ALA A 169 -17.96 -20.05 -11.66
N SER A 170 -17.08 -20.30 -10.69
CA SER A 170 -16.07 -21.37 -10.75
C SER A 170 -16.46 -22.64 -9.98
N ARG A 171 -17.70 -22.71 -9.48
CA ARG A 171 -18.25 -23.87 -8.75
C ARG A 171 -19.22 -24.60 -9.66
#